data_AF-A0A920KVG5-F1
#
_entry.id   AF-A0A920KVG5-F1
#
_cell.length_a   1.000
_cell.length_b   1.000
_cell.length_c   1.000
_cell.angle_alpha   90.00
_cell.angle_beta   90.00
_cell.angle_gamma   90.00
#
_symmetry.space_group_name_H-M   'P 1'
#
loop_
_entity.id
_entity.type
_entity.pdbx_description
1 polymer ?
#
loop_
_entity_poly.entity_id
_entity_poly.type
_entity_poly.pdbx_seq_one_letter_code
_entity_poly.pdbx_strand_id
1 'polypeptide(L)'
;MPALADDSGLVVNALGGAPGIYSARWAGPEKDFDHAMRRVSEALLLGSNPDRSCSFVCALALAWPDGHTESFEDGSMAVTWPARGQNGFGYDAIFTPLGRQQTFGEMDPSDKHAMSHRADAFAQLLSACLQS
;
A
#
# COMPACT_ATOMS: atom_id res chain seq x y z
N MET A 1 -25.17 -11.32 -9.89
CA MET A 1 -23.82 -11.53 -10.47
C MET A 1 -22.81 -11.40 -9.35
N PRO A 2 -21.72 -12.17 -9.33
CA PRO A 2 -20.62 -11.94 -8.39
C PRO A 2 -20.06 -10.52 -8.60
N ALA A 3 -19.69 -9.85 -7.52
CA ALA A 3 -19.08 -8.53 -7.54
C ALA A 3 -17.73 -8.58 -6.81
N LEU A 4 -16.69 -8.02 -7.41
CA LEU A 4 -15.37 -7.88 -6.81
C LEU A 4 -15.13 -6.42 -6.46
N ALA A 5 -14.79 -6.15 -5.21
CA ALA A 5 -14.36 -4.85 -4.72
C ALA A 5 -12.92 -4.94 -4.19
N ASP A 6 -12.16 -3.86 -4.39
CA ASP A 6 -10.79 -3.70 -3.92
C ASP A 6 -10.71 -2.37 -3.15
N ASP A 7 -10.23 -2.41 -1.91
CA ASP A 7 -9.87 -1.22 -1.14
C ASP A 7 -8.43 -1.36 -0.63
N SER A 8 -7.62 -0.33 -0.86
CA SER A 8 -6.21 -0.36 -0.49
C SER A 8 -5.73 0.92 0.17
N GLY A 9 -4.78 0.79 1.09
CA GLY A 9 -4.29 1.91 1.86
C GLY A 9 -2.95 1.68 2.54
N LEU A 10 -2.20 2.76 2.69
CA LEU A 10 -0.99 2.85 3.51
C LEU A 10 -1.35 2.89 4.99
N VAL A 11 -0.78 1.98 5.76
CA VAL A 11 -0.85 1.93 7.21
C VAL A 11 0.54 2.23 7.77
N VAL A 12 0.74 3.38 8.42
CA VAL A 12 2.01 3.73 9.08
C VAL A 12 1.87 3.51 10.59
N ASN A 13 2.67 2.60 11.14
CA ASN A 13 2.53 2.16 12.53
C ASN A 13 2.75 3.32 13.53
N ALA A 14 3.76 4.15 13.29
CA ALA A 14 4.02 5.33 14.11
C ALA A 14 2.90 6.39 14.09
N LEU A 15 2.02 6.35 13.09
CA LEU A 15 0.87 7.26 12.97
C LEU A 15 -0.45 6.60 13.40
N GLY A 16 -0.39 5.50 14.16
CA GLY A 16 -1.58 4.76 14.59
C GLY A 16 -2.36 4.16 13.41
N GLY A 17 -1.67 3.85 12.32
CA GLY A 17 -2.26 3.30 11.10
C GLY A 17 -2.76 4.32 10.09
N ALA A 18 -2.62 5.62 10.36
CA ALA A 18 -2.88 6.65 9.34
C ALA A 18 -1.84 6.56 8.20
N PRO A 19 -2.21 6.93 6.95
CA PRO A 19 -3.52 7.40 6.49
C PRO A 19 -4.64 6.33 6.40
N GLY A 20 -4.30 5.04 6.34
CA GLY A 20 -5.23 3.92 6.27
C GLY A 20 -6.17 4.01 5.06
N ILE A 21 -7.46 3.76 5.28
CA ILE A 21 -8.53 3.89 4.26
C ILE A 21 -8.63 5.29 3.63
N TYR A 22 -8.01 6.31 4.25
CA TYR A 22 -7.98 7.68 3.73
C TYR A 22 -6.75 7.97 2.87
N SER A 23 -5.97 6.95 2.53
CA SER A 23 -4.73 7.07 1.74
C SER A 23 -4.88 7.92 0.48
N ALA A 24 -5.91 7.68 -0.34
CA ALA A 24 -6.12 8.49 -1.53
C ALA A 24 -6.57 9.93 -1.21
N ARG A 25 -7.27 10.15 -0.09
CA ARG A 25 -7.79 11.46 0.31
C ARG A 25 -6.72 12.37 0.90
N TRP A 26 -5.61 11.81 1.38
CA TRP A 26 -4.46 12.60 1.84
C TRP A 26 -3.81 13.40 0.72
N ALA A 27 -3.95 12.93 -0.53
CA ALA A 27 -3.54 13.65 -1.75
C ALA A 27 -4.50 14.79 -2.14
N GLY A 28 -5.58 14.98 -1.38
CA GLY A 28 -6.58 16.02 -1.64
C GLY A 28 -7.39 15.79 -2.93
N PRO A 29 -8.26 16.74 -3.31
CA PRO A 29 -9.13 16.63 -4.48
C PRO A 29 -8.38 16.50 -5.81
N GLU A 30 -7.19 17.10 -5.89
CA GLU A 30 -6.33 17.08 -7.09
C GLU A 30 -5.49 15.81 -7.21
N LYS A 31 -5.52 14.93 -6.21
CA LYS A 31 -4.70 13.71 -6.13
C LYS A 31 -3.19 14.00 -6.20
N ASP A 32 -2.75 15.07 -5.53
CA ASP A 32 -1.35 15.41 -5.37
C ASP A 32 -0.69 14.50 -4.31
N PHE A 33 -0.01 13.46 -4.79
CA PHE A 33 0.67 12.51 -3.91
C PHE A 33 2.01 13.04 -3.39
N ASP A 34 2.63 14.03 -4.01
CA ASP A 34 3.81 14.69 -3.43
C ASP A 34 3.40 15.42 -2.15
N HIS A 35 2.24 16.08 -2.17
CA HIS A 35 1.63 16.66 -0.97
C HIS A 35 1.30 15.58 0.08
N ALA A 36 0.69 14.47 -0.33
CA ALA A 36 0.36 13.36 0.58
C ALA A 36 1.61 12.78 1.27
N MET A 37 2.68 12.53 0.51
CA MET A 37 3.95 12.01 1.03
C MET A 37 4.63 12.99 1.99
N ARG A 38 4.60 14.30 1.69
CA ARG A 38 5.09 15.35 2.62
C ARG A 38 4.32 15.31 3.94
N ARG A 39 2.99 15.20 3.89
CA ARG A 39 2.15 15.12 5.10
C ARG A 39 2.50 13.92 5.98
N VAL A 40 2.79 12.75 5.37
CA VAL A 40 3.25 11.57 6.12
C VAL A 40 4.57 11.87 6.82
N SER A 41 5.54 12.45 6.10
CA SER A 41 6.84 12.82 6.66
C SER A 41 6.72 13.85 7.80
N GLU A 42 5.95 14.91 7.59
CA GLU A 42 5.69 15.94 8.60
C GLU A 42 5.03 15.35 9.85
N ALA A 43 4.03 14.48 9.69
CA ALA A 43 3.37 13.82 10.81
C ALA A 43 4.35 12.92 11.61
N LEU A 44 5.25 12.21 10.91
CA LEU A 44 6.28 11.39 11.54
C LEU A 44 7.36 12.22 12.26
N LEU A 45 7.67 13.42 11.76
CA LEU A 45 8.63 14.34 12.38
C LEU A 45 8.06 15.03 13.61
N LEU A 46 6.75 15.34 13.61
CA LEU A 46 6.05 15.92 14.76
C LEU A 46 5.86 14.90 15.89
N GLY A 47 5.79 13.61 15.55
CA GLY A 47 5.72 12.52 16.52
C GLY A 47 7.06 12.21 17.17
N SER A 48 7.01 11.66 18.40
CA SER A 48 8.20 11.15 19.10
C SER A 48 8.49 9.68 18.82
N ASN A 49 7.66 9.01 18.01
CA ASN A 49 7.80 7.59 17.72
C ASN A 49 8.87 7.37 16.62
N PRO A 50 9.99 6.67 16.91
CA PRO A 50 11.03 6.42 15.93
C PRO A 50 10.66 5.33 14.92
N ASP A 51 9.55 4.61 15.13
CA ASP A 51 9.10 3.57 14.22
C ASP A 51 8.81 4.14 12.82
N ARG A 52 9.31 3.44 11.80
CA ARG A 52 9.10 3.77 10.39
C ARG A 52 8.43 2.64 9.64
N SER A 53 8.09 1.55 10.32
CA SER A 53 7.39 0.44 9.71
C SER A 53 6.02 0.86 9.21
N CYS A 54 5.68 0.37 8.03
CA CYS A 54 4.39 0.54 7.40
C CYS A 54 4.03 -0.69 6.58
N SER A 55 2.77 -0.75 6.17
CA SER A 55 2.25 -1.78 5.27
C SER A 55 1.33 -1.16 4.26
N PHE A 56 1.23 -1.79 3.09
CA PHE A 56 0.23 -1.44 2.10
C PHE A 56 -0.87 -2.51 2.18
N VAL A 57 -2.02 -2.18 2.74
CA VAL A 57 -3.11 -3.16 2.89
C VAL A 57 -3.96 -3.14 1.62
N CYS A 58 -4.38 -4.31 1.14
CA CYS A 58 -5.19 -4.49 -0.06
C CYS A 58 -6.31 -5.52 0.21
N ALA A 59 -7.48 -5.04 0.61
CA ALA A 59 -8.63 -5.88 0.88
C ALA A 59 -9.41 -6.15 -0.41
N LEU A 60 -9.53 -7.43 -0.78
CA LEU A 60 -10.29 -7.87 -1.96
C LEU A 60 -11.56 -8.61 -1.55
N ALA A 61 -12.70 -7.93 -1.58
CA ALA A 61 -13.98 -8.55 -1.25
C ALA A 61 -14.65 -9.11 -2.52
N LEU A 62 -14.79 -10.43 -2.59
CA LEU A 62 -15.57 -11.12 -3.63
C LEU A 62 -16.95 -11.50 -3.08
N ALA A 63 -17.98 -10.72 -3.40
CA ALA A 63 -19.34 -10.99 -2.96
C ALA A 63 -20.00 -12.04 -3.87
N TRP A 64 -20.11 -13.26 -3.35
CA TRP A 64 -20.95 -14.32 -3.90
C TRP A 64 -22.39 -14.21 -3.35
N PRO A 65 -23.40 -14.77 -4.03
CA PRO A 65 -24.79 -14.74 -3.55
C PRO A 65 -24.99 -15.40 -2.17
N ASP A 66 -24.05 -16.21 -1.71
CA ASP A 66 -24.03 -16.89 -0.41
C ASP A 66 -23.34 -16.07 0.71
N GLY A 67 -22.75 -14.91 0.39
CA GLY A 67 -22.17 -13.99 1.36
C GLY A 67 -20.69 -14.18 1.69
N HIS A 68 -19.95 -15.00 0.94
CA HIS A 68 -18.50 -15.18 1.13
C HIS A 68 -17.71 -13.88 0.89
N THR A 69 -16.60 -13.68 1.62
CA THR A 69 -15.66 -12.55 1.45
C THR A 69 -14.24 -12.96 1.83
N GLU A 70 -13.23 -12.43 1.13
CA GLU A 70 -11.80 -12.64 1.43
C GLU A 70 -11.10 -11.29 1.71
N SER A 71 -9.92 -11.33 2.32
CA SER A 71 -9.09 -10.13 2.53
C SER A 71 -7.61 -10.49 2.60
N PHE A 72 -6.73 -9.66 2.03
CA PHE A 72 -5.29 -9.91 1.98
C PHE A 72 -4.51 -8.69 2.48
N GLU A 73 -3.31 -8.92 3.01
CA GLU A 73 -2.40 -7.86 3.46
C GLU A 73 -1.09 -7.95 2.68
N ASP A 74 -0.60 -6.82 2.18
CA ASP A 74 0.63 -6.74 1.38
C ASP A 74 1.76 -6.10 2.22
N GLY A 75 2.71 -6.96 2.61
CA GLY A 75 4.09 -6.64 2.97
C GLY A 75 4.37 -5.76 4.21
N SER A 76 5.43 -6.10 4.94
CA SER A 76 6.09 -5.16 5.87
C SER A 76 7.14 -4.33 5.11
N MET A 77 7.08 -3.02 5.23
CA MET A 77 7.95 -2.05 4.58
C MET A 77 8.29 -0.91 5.54
N ALA A 78 9.12 0.04 5.10
CA ALA A 78 9.47 1.22 5.88
C ALA A 78 9.25 2.52 5.11
N VAL A 79 8.80 3.56 5.81
CA VAL A 79 8.71 4.93 5.31
C VAL A 79 10.10 5.55 5.31
N THR A 80 10.49 6.08 4.14
CA THR A 80 11.75 6.78 3.92
C THR A 80 11.49 8.20 3.43
N TRP A 81 12.31 9.15 3.88
CA TRP A 81 12.28 10.54 3.44
C TRP A 81 13.71 11.07 3.25
N PRO A 82 14.00 11.92 2.25
CA PRO A 82 13.12 12.44 1.21
C PRO A 82 12.63 11.35 0.24
N ALA A 83 11.51 11.64 -0.45
CA ALA A 83 10.99 10.79 -1.51
C ALA A 83 12.04 10.61 -2.63
N ARG A 84 12.16 9.40 -3.19
CA ARG A 84 13.12 9.08 -4.26
C ARG A 84 12.45 8.30 -5.38
N GLY A 85 12.95 8.52 -6.60
CA GLY A 85 12.46 7.85 -7.79
C GLY A 85 11.19 8.46 -8.39
N GLN A 86 10.88 8.06 -9.63
CA GLN A 86 9.76 8.58 -10.44
C GLN A 86 8.88 7.46 -11.01
N ASN A 87 9.24 6.21 -10.74
CA ASN A 87 8.47 5.06 -11.19
C ASN A 87 7.29 4.81 -10.25
N GLY A 88 6.29 4.06 -10.72
CA GLY A 88 5.15 3.70 -9.91
C GLY A 88 4.14 4.82 -9.71
N PHE A 89 3.44 4.82 -8.57
CA PHE A 89 2.34 5.73 -8.27
C PHE A 89 2.12 5.87 -6.76
N GLY A 90 1.28 6.84 -6.37
CA GLY A 90 0.86 6.99 -5.00
C GLY A 90 2.03 7.33 -4.07
N TYR A 91 2.31 6.43 -3.12
CA TYR A 91 3.33 6.62 -2.09
C TYR A 91 4.64 5.86 -2.38
N ASP A 92 4.79 5.26 -3.57
CA ASP A 92 5.93 4.40 -3.90
C ASP A 92 7.30 5.05 -3.65
N ALA A 93 7.41 6.36 -3.88
CA ALA A 93 8.67 7.10 -3.74
C ALA A 93 9.13 7.26 -2.27
N ILE A 94 8.28 6.98 -1.28
CA ILE A 94 8.66 6.99 0.15
C ILE A 94 8.66 5.60 0.77
N PHE A 95 8.48 4.55 0.00
CA PHE A 95 8.39 3.18 0.53
C PHE A 95 9.60 2.36 0.17
N THR A 96 10.29 1.87 1.20
CA THR A 96 11.41 0.95 1.05
C THR A 96 10.98 -0.44 1.54
N PRO A 97 10.92 -1.45 0.66
CA PRO A 97 10.62 -2.81 1.08
C PRO A 97 11.73 -3.34 2.00
N LEU A 98 11.34 -4.22 2.92
CA LEU A 98 12.26 -4.79 3.90
C LEU A 98 13.42 -5.51 3.21
N GLY A 99 14.65 -5.24 3.67
CA GLY A 99 15.87 -5.84 3.10
C GLY A 99 16.36 -5.20 1.79
N ARG A 100 15.75 -4.12 1.32
CA ARG A 100 16.19 -3.33 0.16
C ARG A 100 16.58 -1.91 0.58
N GLN A 101 17.30 -1.22 -0.30
CA GLN A 101 17.70 0.19 -0.13
C GLN A 101 16.92 1.14 -1.06
N GLN A 102 16.52 0.62 -2.23
CA GLN A 102 15.72 1.35 -3.20
C GLN A 102 14.28 1.45 -2.72
N THR A 103 13.68 2.61 -2.93
CA THR A 103 12.23 2.77 -2.80
C THR A 103 11.51 2.09 -3.97
N PHE A 104 10.21 1.79 -3.84
CA PHE A 104 9.43 1.33 -4.99
C PHE A 104 9.43 2.34 -6.15
N GLY A 105 9.57 3.63 -5.86
CA GLY A 105 9.71 4.67 -6.88
C GLY A 105 11.03 4.62 -7.66
N GLU A 106 12.06 3.98 -7.11
CA GLU A 106 13.38 3.79 -7.74
C GLU A 106 13.49 2.44 -8.48
N MET A 107 12.59 1.50 -8.23
CA MET A 107 12.62 0.18 -8.84
C MET A 107 12.15 0.21 -10.30
N ASP A 108 12.71 -0.68 -11.12
CA ASP A 108 12.14 -0.95 -12.43
C ASP A 108 10.73 -1.56 -12.27
N PRO A 109 9.76 -1.23 -13.14
CA PRO A 109 8.43 -1.80 -13.07
C PRO A 109 8.41 -3.34 -13.03
N SER A 110 9.34 -4.01 -13.70
CA SER A 110 9.43 -5.48 -13.72
C SER A 110 9.87 -6.06 -12.37
N ASP A 111 10.89 -5.46 -11.75
CA ASP A 111 11.36 -5.82 -10.41
C ASP A 111 10.28 -5.57 -9.35
N LYS A 112 9.56 -4.45 -9.47
CA LYS A 112 8.42 -4.15 -8.60
C LYS A 112 7.30 -5.17 -8.77
N HIS A 113 6.97 -5.56 -9.99
CA HIS A 113 5.91 -6.54 -10.24
C HIS A 113 6.21 -7.90 -9.60
N ALA A 114 7.46 -8.33 -9.64
CA ALA A 114 7.92 -9.55 -8.98
C ALA A 114 7.86 -9.49 -7.44
N MET A 115 7.77 -8.29 -6.86
CA MET A 115 7.68 -8.06 -5.41
C MET A 115 6.29 -7.61 -4.95
N SER A 116 5.37 -7.32 -5.88
CA SER A 116 4.08 -6.74 -5.57
C SER A 116 3.19 -7.80 -4.94
N HIS A 117 3.00 -7.78 -3.61
CA HIS A 117 2.15 -8.78 -2.96
C HIS A 117 0.67 -8.60 -3.35
N ARG A 118 0.29 -7.51 -4.04
CA ARG A 118 -0.99 -7.40 -4.75
C ARG A 118 -1.19 -8.52 -5.77
N ALA A 119 -0.14 -8.93 -6.50
CA ALA A 119 -0.22 -10.05 -7.44
C ALA A 119 -0.41 -11.38 -6.69
N ASP A 120 0.29 -11.53 -5.55
CA ASP A 120 0.16 -12.69 -4.68
C ASP A 120 -1.22 -12.77 -4.00
N ALA A 121 -1.75 -11.64 -3.53
CA ALA A 121 -3.09 -11.51 -2.97
C ALA A 121 -4.16 -11.85 -4.02
N PHE A 122 -3.99 -11.37 -5.25
CA PHE A 122 -4.86 -11.75 -6.36
C PHE A 122 -4.74 -13.25 -6.68
N ALA A 123 -3.53 -13.80 -6.69
CA ALA A 123 -3.31 -15.22 -6.93
C ALA A 123 -3.92 -16.10 -5.83
N GLN A 124 -3.82 -15.68 -4.56
CA GLN A 124 -4.48 -16.32 -3.43
C GLN A 124 -6.01 -16.27 -3.56
N LEU A 125 -6.58 -15.12 -3.96
CA LEU A 125 -8.00 -14.99 -4.25
C LEU A 125 -8.44 -15.93 -5.38
N LEU A 126 -7.71 -15.94 -6.50
CA LEU A 126 -8.01 -16.83 -7.64
C LEU A 126 -7.96 -18.31 -7.22
N SER A 127 -6.97 -18.69 -6.40
CA SER A 127 -6.85 -20.07 -5.91
C SER A 127 -7.99 -20.41 -4.94
N ALA A 128 -8.32 -19.52 -3.99
CA ALA A 128 -9.38 -19.75 -3.02
C ALA A 128 -10.78 -19.79 -3.64
N CYS A 129 -11.02 -19.02 -4.71
CA CYS A 129 -12.37 -18.78 -5.23
C CYS A 129 -12.67 -19.38 -6.62
N LEU A 130 -11.65 -19.71 -7.43
CA LEU A 130 -11.84 -20.03 -8.86
C LEU A 130 -11.12 -21.29 -9.35
N GLN A 131 -10.39 -22.01 -8.48
CA GLN A 131 -9.83 -23.32 -8.83
C GLN A 131 -10.80 -24.43 -8.39
N SER A 132 -11.62 -24.88 -9.34
CA SER A 132 -12.39 -26.14 -9.28
C SER A 132 -11.64 -27.27 -9.96
#